data_AF-A0A2D5QE13-F1
#
_entry.id   AF-A0A2D5QE13-F1
#
_cell.length_a   1.000
_cell.length_b   1.000
_cell.length_c   1.000
_cell.angle_alpha   90.00
_cell.angle_beta   90.00
_cell.angle_gamma   90.00
#
_symmetry.space_group_name_H-M   'P 1'
#
loop_
_entity.id
_entity.type
_entity.pdbx_description
1 polymer ?
#
loop_
_entity_poly.entity_id
_entity_poly.type
_entity_poly.pdbx_seq_one_letter_code
_entity_poly.pdbx_strand_id
1 'polypeptide(L)'
;MKASCAPYKDCFKNKTKKQNSKKQKGGNKRKISKKRKYKNKTKKQFLYNPDDPKRSFDVYIDKNPKDTIPIKYTTLKDVKNTIMKLERYYKNDKYTHKRIWQVGMILYVRLKVLKDKKPSEFKLAERYFNHLGERSKIKNRNKDLELKQRKKFIFKI
;
A
#
# COMPACT_ATOMS: atom_id res chain seq x y z
N MET A 1 -29.33 14.02 4.36
CA MET A 1 -27.89 13.78 4.19
C MET A 1 -27.67 12.41 3.54
N LYS A 2 -27.41 12.36 2.23
CA LYS A 2 -27.05 11.12 1.51
C LYS A 2 -25.66 11.32 0.94
N ALA A 3 -24.67 10.63 1.50
CA ALA A 3 -23.32 10.58 0.97
C ALA A 3 -23.35 9.83 -0.37
N SER A 4 -23.29 10.58 -1.47
CA SER A 4 -23.07 10.02 -2.79
C SER A 4 -21.62 9.55 -2.89
N CYS A 5 -21.40 8.24 -2.77
CA CYS A 5 -20.13 7.63 -3.15
C CYS A 5 -19.90 7.91 -4.64
N ALA A 6 -18.80 8.61 -4.95
CA ALA A 6 -18.44 8.98 -6.32
C ALA A 6 -18.25 7.72 -7.18
N PRO A 7 -18.89 7.62 -8.36
CA PRO A 7 -18.69 6.49 -9.26
C PRO A 7 -17.31 6.62 -9.90
N TYR A 8 -16.43 5.65 -9.66
CA TYR A 8 -15.13 5.52 -10.30
C TYR A 8 -15.34 5.27 -11.80
N LYS A 9 -15.38 6.35 -12.59
CA LYS A 9 -15.67 6.34 -14.03
C LYS A 9 -14.48 6.71 -14.91
N ASP A 10 -13.26 6.68 -14.38
CA ASP A 10 -12.06 7.00 -15.16
C ASP A 10 -11.03 5.87 -15.10
N CYS A 11 -11.29 4.82 -15.88
CA CYS A 11 -10.25 3.95 -16.42
C CYS A 11 -10.72 3.50 -17.81
N PHE A 12 -9.83 3.62 -18.79
CA PHE A 12 -10.00 3.36 -20.23
C PHE A 12 -10.50 4.56 -21.07
N LYS A 13 -9.64 5.58 -21.22
CA LYS A 13 -9.57 6.37 -22.47
C LYS A 13 -8.27 6.04 -23.19
N ASN A 14 -8.29 4.96 -23.98
CA ASN A 14 -7.31 4.75 -25.05
C ASN A 14 -8.00 5.00 -26.39
N LYS A 15 -7.59 6.11 -27.00
CA LYS A 15 -7.43 6.38 -28.45
C LYS A 15 -8.41 5.69 -29.42
N THR A 16 -9.29 6.49 -30.02
CA THR A 16 -9.51 6.51 -31.48
C THR A 16 -10.03 7.88 -31.91
N LYS A 17 -9.23 8.61 -32.71
CA LYS A 17 -9.70 9.69 -33.59
C LYS A 17 -10.50 9.05 -34.73
N LYS A 18 -11.77 9.43 -34.93
CA LYS A 18 -12.31 9.65 -36.29
C LYS A 18 -13.62 10.45 -36.23
N GLN A 19 -13.70 11.39 -37.16
CA GLN A 19 -14.64 12.49 -37.24
C GLN A 19 -16.03 12.06 -37.77
N ASN A 20 -17.02 12.83 -37.33
CA ASN A 20 -18.19 13.38 -38.05
C ASN A 20 -19.14 12.50 -38.89
N SER A 21 -20.42 12.76 -38.60
CA SER A 21 -21.58 12.87 -39.51
C SER A 21 -22.30 11.59 -39.93
N LYS A 22 -23.55 11.42 -39.49
CA LYS A 22 -24.77 11.77 -40.25
C LYS A 22 -26.01 11.28 -39.51
N LYS A 23 -27.01 12.16 -39.51
CA LYS A 23 -28.35 12.05 -38.97
C LYS A 23 -29.17 11.12 -39.88
N GLN A 24 -29.76 10.04 -39.37
CA GLN A 24 -30.85 9.33 -40.07
C GLN A 24 -31.95 8.88 -39.09
N LYS A 25 -33.18 9.06 -39.57
CA LYS A 25 -34.47 8.90 -38.92
C LYS A 25 -34.95 7.44 -39.01
N GLY A 26 -35.75 7.03 -38.02
CA GLY A 26 -36.93 6.15 -38.19
C GLY A 26 -36.70 4.67 -38.53
N GLY A 27 -37.09 3.76 -37.64
CA GLY A 27 -37.19 2.33 -37.98
C GLY A 27 -37.61 1.42 -36.82
N ASN A 28 -38.89 1.06 -36.81
CA ASN A 28 -39.59 -0.05 -36.14
C ASN A 28 -38.94 -0.83 -34.98
N LYS A 29 -39.59 -0.74 -33.81
CA LYS A 29 -39.43 -1.61 -32.63
C LYS A 29 -39.84 -3.05 -32.95
N ARG A 30 -38.88 -3.95 -33.14
CA ARG A 30 -39.10 -5.41 -32.96
C ARG A 30 -38.66 -5.79 -31.54
N LYS A 31 -39.62 -6.15 -30.68
CA LYS A 31 -39.35 -6.67 -29.32
C LYS A 31 -38.78 -8.08 -29.43
N ILE A 32 -37.45 -8.20 -29.54
CA ILE A 32 -36.77 -9.48 -29.36
C ILE A 32 -36.62 -9.70 -27.84
N SER A 33 -37.37 -10.66 -27.30
CA SER A 33 -37.23 -11.10 -25.91
C SER A 33 -35.87 -11.80 -25.74
N LYS A 34 -34.83 -11.02 -25.41
CA LYS A 34 -33.52 -11.59 -25.08
C LYS A 34 -33.63 -12.31 -23.73
N LYS A 35 -33.76 -13.64 -23.75
CA LYS A 35 -33.54 -14.49 -22.56
C LYS A 35 -32.20 -14.10 -21.95
N ARG A 36 -32.22 -13.54 -20.74
CA ARG A 36 -31.02 -13.16 -20.00
C ARG A 36 -30.25 -14.44 -19.65
N LYS A 37 -29.20 -14.77 -20.42
CA LYS A 37 -28.21 -15.77 -19.99
C LYS A 37 -27.62 -15.29 -18.67
N TYR A 38 -27.86 -16.02 -17.59
CA TYR A 38 -27.19 -15.82 -16.31
C TYR A 38 -25.67 -15.98 -16.58
N LYS A 39 -24.92 -14.88 -16.53
CA LYS A 39 -23.45 -14.95 -16.60
C LYS A 39 -22.99 -15.62 -15.32
N ASN A 40 -22.47 -16.84 -15.42
CA ASN A 40 -21.75 -17.49 -14.34
C ASN A 40 -20.67 -16.52 -13.84
N LYS A 41 -20.77 -16.09 -12.57
CA LYS A 41 -19.73 -15.28 -11.95
C LYS A 41 -18.47 -16.12 -11.91
N THR A 42 -17.49 -15.81 -12.75
CA THR A 42 -16.13 -16.35 -12.63
C THR A 42 -15.64 -16.02 -11.23
N LYS A 43 -15.19 -17.04 -10.47
CA LYS A 43 -14.57 -16.82 -9.16
C LYS A 43 -13.48 -15.76 -9.35
N LYS A 44 -13.56 -14.64 -8.65
CA LYS A 44 -12.51 -13.62 -8.70
C LYS A 44 -11.27 -14.24 -8.06
N GLN A 45 -10.37 -14.76 -8.89
CA GLN A 45 -9.05 -15.19 -8.43
C GLN A 45 -8.28 -13.90 -8.13
N PHE A 46 -7.88 -13.72 -6.87
CA PHE A 46 -6.97 -12.64 -6.51
C PHE A 46 -5.68 -12.83 -7.30
N LEU A 47 -5.36 -11.85 -8.15
CA LEU A 47 -4.11 -11.51 -8.88
C LEU A 47 -2.88 -12.44 -8.79
N TYR A 48 -3.05 -13.76 -8.74
CA TYR A 48 -2.02 -14.78 -8.68
C TYR A 48 -2.08 -15.54 -10.00
N ASN A 49 -1.04 -15.35 -10.81
CA ASN A 49 -0.87 -16.06 -12.06
C ASN A 49 -0.06 -17.34 -11.79
N PRO A 50 -0.67 -18.53 -11.86
CA PRO A 50 0.02 -19.79 -11.56
C PRO A 50 1.14 -20.11 -12.56
N ASP A 51 1.01 -19.65 -13.80
CA ASP A 51 1.94 -19.97 -14.88
C ASP A 51 3.19 -19.07 -14.87
N ASP A 52 3.07 -17.86 -14.33
CA ASP A 52 4.20 -16.95 -14.10
C ASP A 52 4.02 -16.19 -12.77
N PRO A 53 4.50 -16.77 -11.67
CA PRO A 53 4.39 -16.19 -10.34
C PRO A 53 5.02 -14.79 -10.22
N LYS A 54 5.96 -14.42 -11.11
CA LYS A 54 6.63 -13.11 -11.11
C LYS A 54 5.75 -11.99 -11.68
N ARG A 55 4.72 -12.32 -12.48
CA ARG A 55 3.74 -11.35 -13.04
C ARG A 55 2.59 -11.04 -12.09
N SER A 56 2.46 -11.80 -11.02
CA SER A 56 1.50 -11.53 -9.94
C SER A 56 1.90 -10.23 -9.24
N PHE A 57 0.95 -9.38 -8.85
CA PHE A 57 1.27 -8.12 -8.17
C PHE A 57 2.07 -8.40 -6.89
N ASP A 58 3.38 -8.19 -6.94
CA ASP A 58 4.24 -8.28 -5.76
C ASP A 58 4.31 -6.90 -5.11
N VAL A 59 3.28 -6.59 -4.33
CA VAL A 59 3.31 -5.35 -3.56
C VAL A 59 3.88 -5.60 -2.17
N TYR A 60 3.63 -6.74 -1.51
CA TYR A 60 4.23 -7.07 -0.19
C TYR A 60 4.06 -8.56 0.19
N ILE A 61 4.39 -9.54 -0.66
CA ILE A 61 4.34 -10.96 -0.25
C ILE A 61 5.75 -11.53 -0.25
N ASP A 62 6.49 -11.26 0.83
CA ASP A 62 7.64 -12.08 1.16
C ASP A 62 7.10 -13.46 1.55
N LYS A 63 7.36 -14.48 0.71
CA LYS A 63 6.75 -15.82 0.85
C LYS A 63 7.27 -16.58 2.07
N ASN A 64 8.32 -16.08 2.72
CA ASN A 64 8.91 -16.70 3.89
C ASN A 64 8.28 -16.14 5.18
N PRO A 65 7.54 -16.95 5.95
CA PRO A 65 6.92 -16.50 7.21
C PRO A 65 7.95 -16.01 8.24
N LYS A 66 9.22 -16.43 8.14
CA LYS A 66 10.30 -16.03 9.05
C LYS A 66 10.65 -14.54 8.96
N ASP A 67 10.42 -13.90 7.81
CA ASP A 67 10.75 -12.49 7.55
C ASP A 67 9.60 -11.52 7.91
N THR A 68 8.49 -12.05 8.43
CA THR A 68 7.34 -11.26 8.87
C THR A 68 7.56 -10.72 10.28
N ILE A 69 7.45 -9.39 10.43
CA ILE A 69 7.52 -8.72 11.74
C ILE A 69 6.09 -8.40 12.19
N PRO A 70 5.60 -8.96 13.31
CA PRO A 70 4.26 -8.64 13.80
C PRO A 70 4.20 -7.19 14.30
N ILE A 71 3.18 -6.45 13.87
CA ILE A 71 2.95 -5.04 14.21
C ILE A 71 1.69 -4.93 15.05
N LYS A 72 1.81 -4.38 16.26
CA LYS A 72 0.65 -3.99 17.08
C LYS A 72 0.53 -2.47 17.09
N TYR A 73 -0.68 -1.97 16.86
CA TYR A 73 -0.98 -0.54 16.78
C TYR A 73 -2.34 -0.20 17.39
N THR A 74 -2.80 -1.05 18.30
CA THR A 74 -4.07 -0.94 19.00
C THR A 74 -4.07 0.18 20.02
N THR A 75 -3.02 0.26 20.85
CA THR A 75 -2.86 1.30 21.87
C THR A 75 -1.59 2.11 21.61
N LEU A 76 -1.51 3.30 22.19
CA LEU A 76 -0.28 4.10 22.19
C LEU A 76 0.93 3.35 22.75
N LYS A 77 0.73 2.50 23.77
CA LYS A 77 1.79 1.65 24.31
C LYS A 77 2.25 0.60 23.30
N ASP A 78 1.32 -0.01 22.56
CA ASP A 78 1.67 -0.96 21.49
C ASP A 78 2.49 -0.32 20.37
N VAL A 79 2.13 0.90 19.98
CA VAL A 79 2.87 1.65 18.95
C VAL A 79 4.28 1.95 19.44
N LYS A 80 4.43 2.46 20.67
CA LYS A 80 5.75 2.68 21.29
C LYS A 80 6.59 1.39 21.33
N ASN A 81 6.00 0.30 21.81
CA ASN A 81 6.69 -0.98 21.91
C ASN A 81 7.09 -1.53 20.53
N THR A 82 6.23 -1.38 19.52
CA THR A 82 6.53 -1.78 18.14
C THR A 82 7.69 -0.97 17.57
N ILE A 83 7.70 0.35 17.74
CA ILE A 83 8.82 1.21 17.31
C ILE A 83 10.13 0.81 18.01
N MET A 84 10.10 0.61 19.33
CA MET A 84 11.28 0.15 20.09
C MET A 84 11.80 -1.20 19.57
N LYS A 85 10.89 -2.12 19.24
CA LYS A 85 11.23 -3.43 18.68
C LYS A 85 11.92 -3.30 17.32
N LEU A 86 11.41 -2.43 16.44
CA LEU A 86 12.00 -2.15 15.13
C LEU A 86 13.40 -1.54 15.25
N GLU A 87 13.57 -0.58 16.16
CA GLU A 87 14.87 0.03 16.43
C GLU A 87 15.89 -0.98 16.97
N ARG A 88 15.45 -1.88 17.86
CA ARG A 88 16.30 -2.97 18.36
C ARG A 88 16.71 -3.93 17.23
N TYR A 89 15.78 -4.30 16.37
CA TYR A 89 16.09 -5.17 15.23
C TYR A 89 17.06 -4.53 14.24
N TYR A 90 16.92 -3.23 14.00
CA TYR A 90 17.85 -2.50 13.14
C TYR A 90 19.25 -2.44 13.75
N LYS A 91 19.37 -2.11 15.05
CA LYS A 91 20.65 -2.00 15.74
C LYS A 91 21.40 -3.32 15.83
N ASN A 92 20.67 -4.42 16.00
CA ASN A 92 21.21 -5.78 16.08
C ASN A 92 21.46 -6.43 14.71
N ASP A 93 21.37 -5.66 13.61
CA ASP A 93 21.53 -6.15 12.23
C ASP A 93 20.60 -7.30 11.83
N LYS A 94 19.51 -7.51 12.58
CA LYS A 94 18.54 -8.57 12.28
C LYS A 94 17.77 -8.29 11.00
N TYR A 95 17.46 -7.02 10.75
CA TYR A 95 16.78 -6.59 9.54
C TYR A 95 17.46 -5.35 8.95
N THR A 96 17.52 -5.30 7.62
CA THR A 96 18.06 -4.15 6.90
C THR A 96 17.21 -2.91 7.11
N HIS A 97 17.82 -1.73 6.96
CA HIS A 97 17.10 -0.46 7.04
C HIS A 97 15.89 -0.42 6.09
N LYS A 98 16.04 -0.96 4.87
CA LYS A 98 14.96 -1.05 3.88
C LYS A 98 13.74 -1.79 4.43
N ARG A 99 13.95 -2.93 5.11
CA ARG A 99 12.86 -3.72 5.69
C ARG A 99 12.18 -2.99 6.84
N ILE A 100 12.95 -2.36 7.71
CA ILE A 100 12.43 -1.54 8.81
C ILE A 100 11.61 -0.36 8.27
N TRP A 101 12.08 0.30 7.20
CA TRP A 101 11.38 1.38 6.52
C TRP A 101 10.04 0.93 5.93
N GLN A 102 9.99 -0.22 5.25
CA GLN A 102 8.74 -0.80 4.75
C GLN A 102 7.73 -1.05 5.89
N VAL A 103 8.18 -1.63 6.99
CA VAL A 103 7.33 -1.93 8.15
C VAL A 103 6.84 -0.63 8.82
N GLY A 104 7.70 0.38 8.92
CA GLY A 104 7.33 1.72 9.39
C GLY A 104 6.30 2.40 8.48
N MET A 105 6.43 2.25 7.15
CA MET A 105 5.45 2.73 6.18
C MET A 105 4.07 2.07 6.37
N ILE A 106 4.03 0.76 6.57
CA ILE A 106 2.77 0.04 6.83
C ILE A 106 2.11 0.53 8.12
N LEU A 107 2.89 0.71 9.20
CA LEU A 107 2.40 1.26 10.46
C LEU A 107 1.80 2.67 10.26
N TYR A 108 2.51 3.54 9.54
CA TYR A 108 2.04 4.89 9.20
C TYR A 108 0.74 4.85 8.39
N VAL A 109 0.68 4.10 7.29
CA VAL A 109 -0.50 4.05 6.41
C VAL A 109 -1.73 3.53 7.17
N ARG A 110 -1.55 2.49 8.00
CA ARG A 110 -2.65 1.94 8.82
C ARG A 110 -3.18 2.96 9.81
N LEU A 111 -2.30 3.68 10.51
CA LEU A 111 -2.71 4.71 11.46
C LEU A 111 -3.23 5.97 10.78
N LYS A 112 -2.79 6.28 9.56
CA LYS A 112 -3.27 7.41 8.76
C LYS A 112 -4.76 7.28 8.43
N VAL A 113 -5.21 6.06 8.13
CA VAL A 113 -6.64 5.76 7.92
C VAL A 113 -7.45 5.96 9.21
N LEU A 114 -6.82 5.78 10.37
CA LEU A 114 -7.44 5.88 11.69
C LEU A 114 -7.12 7.21 12.41
N LYS A 115 -6.55 8.19 11.71
CA LYS A 115 -6.02 9.43 12.33
C LYS A 115 -7.07 10.18 13.16
N ASP A 116 -8.32 10.17 12.71
CA ASP A 116 -9.41 10.89 13.37
C ASP A 116 -9.83 10.21 14.69
N LYS A 117 -9.66 8.88 14.77
CA LYS A 117 -9.96 8.07 15.97
C LYS A 117 -8.77 7.92 16.91
N LYS A 118 -7.55 7.97 16.36
CA LYS A 118 -6.29 7.67 17.05
C LYS A 118 -5.20 8.70 16.72
N PRO A 119 -5.43 9.99 17.09
CA PRO A 119 -4.55 11.07 16.66
C PRO A 119 -3.16 10.98 17.31
N SER A 120 -3.06 10.55 18.56
CA SER A 120 -1.79 10.46 19.29
C SER A 120 -0.91 9.31 18.79
N GLU A 121 -1.50 8.14 18.51
CA GLU A 121 -0.81 7.02 17.86
C GLU A 121 -0.33 7.39 16.46
N PHE A 122 -1.19 8.03 15.68
CA PHE A 122 -0.84 8.49 14.34
C PHE A 122 0.33 9.48 14.37
N LYS A 123 0.29 10.49 15.24
CA LYS A 123 1.37 11.48 15.39
C LYS A 123 2.71 10.82 15.75
N LEU A 124 2.70 9.80 16.62
CA LEU A 124 3.92 9.06 16.96
C LEU A 124 4.45 8.25 15.77
N ALA A 125 3.57 7.55 15.05
CA ALA A 125 3.97 6.79 13.87
C ALA A 125 4.49 7.68 12.73
N GLU A 126 3.89 8.85 12.54
CA GLU A 126 4.33 9.86 11.57
C GLU A 126 5.73 10.41 11.91
N ARG A 127 5.98 10.78 13.18
CA ARG A 127 7.32 11.16 13.66
C ARG A 127 8.35 10.09 13.35
N TYR A 128 8.02 8.83 13.61
CA TYR A 128 8.92 7.72 13.36
C TYR A 128 9.16 7.48 11.85
N PHE A 129 8.11 7.56 11.03
CA PHE A 129 8.23 7.41 9.58
C PHE A 129 9.15 8.48 8.97
N ASN A 130 8.97 9.74 9.38
CA ASN A 130 9.83 10.85 8.95
C ASN A 130 11.28 10.62 9.40
N HIS A 131 11.50 10.18 10.64
CA HIS A 131 12.83 9.82 11.14
C HIS A 131 13.52 8.77 10.29
N LEU A 132 12.82 7.71 9.88
CA LEU A 132 13.37 6.69 8.97
C LEU A 132 13.65 7.25 7.57
N GLY A 133 12.84 8.20 7.11
CA GLY A 133 13.10 8.98 5.88
C GLY A 133 14.42 9.74 5.95
N GLU A 134 14.64 10.53 7.00
CA GLU A 134 15.89 11.27 7.20
C GLU A 134 17.09 10.34 7.36
N ARG A 135 16.94 9.24 8.10
CA ARG A 135 17.99 8.21 8.23
C ARG A 135 18.42 7.66 6.87
N SER A 136 17.50 7.53 5.91
CA SER A 136 17.80 7.06 4.54
C SER A 136 18.64 8.06 3.74
N LYS A 137 18.58 9.36 4.06
CA LYS A 137 19.32 10.40 3.35
C LYS A 137 20.79 10.44 3.73
N ILE A 138 21.17 9.89 4.88
CA ILE A 138 22.57 9.72 5.28
C ILE A 138 23.24 8.81 4.25
N LYS A 139 24.18 9.34 3.47
CA LYS A 139 24.94 8.64 2.44
C LYS A 139 26.44 8.85 2.68
N ASN A 140 27.23 7.81 2.48
CA ASN A 140 28.70 7.91 2.57
C ASN A 140 29.34 7.13 1.42
N ARG A 141 30.55 7.50 1.01
CA ARG A 141 31.32 6.74 0.00
C ARG A 141 31.59 5.32 0.49
N ASN A 142 31.88 5.17 1.79
CA ASN A 142 32.07 3.87 2.42
C ASN A 142 30.77 3.39 3.09
N LYS A 143 30.28 2.21 2.68
CA LYS A 143 29.03 1.61 3.18
C LYS A 143 29.06 1.30 4.69
N ASP A 144 30.20 0.92 5.24
CA ASP A 144 30.32 0.61 6.65
C ASP A 144 30.24 1.87 7.51
N LEU A 145 30.84 2.96 7.04
CA LEU A 145 30.72 4.27 7.67
C LEU A 145 29.27 4.78 7.59
N GLU A 146 28.59 4.58 6.45
CA GLU A 146 27.18 4.91 6.30
C GLU A 146 26.29 4.16 7.31
N LEU A 147 26.49 2.84 7.45
CA LEU A 147 25.73 2.03 8.42
C LEU A 147 26.00 2.49 9.86
N LYS A 148 27.26 2.75 10.21
CA LYS A 148 27.63 3.28 11.53
C LYS A 148 26.97 4.62 11.81
N GLN A 149 26.96 5.55 10.84
CA GLN A 149 26.30 6.86 10.96
C GLN A 149 24.78 6.71 11.13
N ARG A 150 24.13 5.86 10.33
CA ARG A 150 22.69 5.60 10.46
C ARG A 150 22.30 4.96 11.79
N LYS A 151 23.13 4.07 12.35
CA LYS A 151 22.91 3.46 13.68
C LYS A 151 23.04 4.47 14.82
N LYS A 152 23.92 5.47 14.68
CA LYS A 152 24.05 6.59 15.62
C LYS A 152 22.85 7.54 15.58
N PHE A 153 22.09 7.56 14.48
CA PHE A 153 20.88 8.38 14.33
C PHE A 153 19.69 7.75 15.07
N ILE A 154 19.59 8.03 16.37
CA ILE A 154 18.62 7.40 17.29
C ILE A 154 17.29 8.16 17.29
N PHE A 155 16.19 7.42 17.20
CA PHE A 155 14.85 7.97 17.41
C PHE A 155 14.58 8.20 18.90
N LYS A 156 14.12 9.40 19.28
CA LYS A 156 13.69 9.72 20.65
C LYS A 156 12.16 9.64 20.71
N ILE A 157 11.64 8.74 21.54
CA ILE A 157 10.18 8.53 21.74
C ILE A 157 9.57 9.71 22.49
#